data_AF-A0A085WTN8-F1
#
_entry.id   AF-A0A085WTN8-F1
#
_cell.length_a   1.000
_cell.length_b   1.000
_cell.length_c   1.000
_cell.angle_alpha   90.00
_cell.angle_beta   90.00
_cell.angle_gamma   90.00
#
_symmetry.space_group_name_H-M   'P 1'
#
loop_
_entity.id
_entity.type
_entity.pdbx_description
1 polymer ?
#
loop_
_entity_poly.entity_id
_entity_poly.type
_entity_poly.pdbx_seq_one_letter_code
_entity_poly.pdbx_strand_id
1 'polypeptide(L)'
;MEPAAPKKRSPWLYVGIGCGALLLLSIVAVVVAISFMFKKGEEYAADLSNPVTRTAMVKKTLGADTLPDGYFAVMSLSVPAIMDMAVLSTRSPDAPTTGPKEEVRVFVYMFLKMSSASDQQKLRQYVEGKSDDTSVLTRNGVHVGQGEIIGRGIVPLSDGRRVLYVTQRGELSAQNQKSTDHGLNSVLFLECPGQTQLRMAFWMGEDPDPEAPLDSLDLKGTPVDPEAIRTFMSPLNPCKES
;
A
#
# COMPACT_ATOMS: atom_id res chain seq x y z
N MET A 1 -8.72 78.77 -22.90
CA MET A 1 -8.90 77.66 -21.94
C MET A 1 -7.92 76.58 -22.36
N GLU A 2 -6.80 76.49 -21.66
CA GLU A 2 -5.74 75.52 -21.96
C GLU A 2 -6.22 74.13 -21.47
N PRO A 3 -6.27 73.10 -22.32
CA PRO A 3 -6.72 71.78 -21.90
C PRO A 3 -5.72 71.21 -20.90
N ALA A 4 -6.21 70.86 -19.70
CA ALA A 4 -5.39 70.31 -18.63
C ALA A 4 -4.61 69.06 -19.11
N ALA A 5 -3.30 69.06 -18.91
CA ALA A 5 -2.43 67.98 -19.33
C ALA A 5 -2.81 66.64 -18.66
N PRO A 6 -2.88 65.52 -19.40
CA PRO A 6 -3.31 64.24 -18.86
C PRO A 6 -2.29 63.71 -17.82
N LYS A 7 -2.76 63.45 -16.59
CA LYS A 7 -1.96 62.84 -15.53
C LYS A 7 -1.47 61.44 -15.95
N LYS A 8 -0.16 61.28 -16.14
CA LYS A 8 0.48 59.98 -16.37
C LYS A 8 0.37 59.13 -15.10
N ARG A 9 -0.37 58.01 -15.15
CA ARG A 9 -0.39 57.01 -14.07
C ARG A 9 0.93 56.24 -14.07
N SER A 10 1.47 55.97 -12.88
CA SER A 10 2.71 55.21 -12.71
C SER A 10 2.52 53.75 -13.18
N PRO A 11 3.38 53.22 -14.07
CA PRO A 11 3.35 51.81 -14.50
C PRO A 11 3.38 50.81 -13.35
N TRP A 12 4.01 51.15 -12.22
CA TRP A 12 4.09 50.32 -11.02
C TRP A 12 2.72 50.02 -10.39
N LEU A 13 1.73 50.89 -10.58
CA LEU A 13 0.37 50.65 -10.11
C LEU A 13 -0.24 49.42 -10.79
N TYR A 14 -0.03 49.27 -12.10
CA TYR A 14 -0.55 48.13 -12.86
C TYR A 14 0.15 46.82 -12.48
N VAL A 15 1.46 46.87 -12.23
CA VAL A 15 2.23 45.71 -11.73
C VAL A 15 1.73 45.30 -10.35
N GLY A 16 1.51 46.26 -9.44
CA GLY A 16 0.96 45.99 -8.11
C GLY A 16 -0.44 45.37 -8.15
N ILE A 17 -1.33 45.89 -9.01
CA ILE A 17 -2.67 45.32 -9.22
C ILE A 17 -2.58 43.90 -9.80
N GLY A 18 -1.69 43.67 -10.78
CA GLY A 18 -1.51 42.37 -11.41
C GLY A 18 -0.98 41.31 -10.43
N CYS A 19 0.11 41.60 -9.73
CA CYS A 19 0.68 40.68 -8.73
C CYS A 19 -0.27 40.46 -7.54
N GLY A 20 -0.95 41.52 -7.08
CA GLY A 20 -1.94 41.41 -6.02
C GLY A 20 -3.12 40.52 -6.40
N ALA A 21 -3.66 40.68 -7.61
CA ALA A 21 -4.74 39.83 -8.12
C ALA A 21 -4.30 38.37 -8.27
N LEU A 22 -3.11 38.11 -8.81
CA LEU A 22 -2.59 36.75 -8.98
C LEU A 22 -2.33 36.08 -7.62
N LEU A 23 -1.76 36.81 -6.65
CA LEU A 23 -1.55 36.30 -5.30
C LEU A 23 -2.89 35.98 -4.62
N LEU A 24 -3.88 36.87 -4.72
CA LEU A 24 -5.21 36.61 -4.16
C LEU A 24 -5.89 35.41 -4.81
N LEU A 25 -5.82 35.27 -6.15
CA LEU A 25 -6.32 34.10 -6.85
C LEU A 25 -5.62 32.81 -6.42
N SER A 26 -4.30 32.85 -6.20
CA SER A 26 -3.54 31.69 -5.73
C SER A 26 -3.97 31.25 -4.32
N ILE A 27 -4.21 32.20 -3.41
CA ILE A 27 -4.71 31.91 -2.07
C ILE A 27 -6.10 31.30 -2.13
N VAL A 28 -7.00 31.89 -2.93
CA VAL A 28 -8.36 31.36 -3.11
C VAL A 28 -8.32 29.93 -3.66
N ALA A 29 -7.48 29.65 -4.65
CA ALA A 29 -7.33 28.31 -5.21
C ALA A 29 -6.85 27.29 -4.16
N VAL A 30 -5.86 27.66 -3.33
CA VAL A 30 -5.36 26.81 -2.24
C VAL A 30 -6.43 26.57 -1.18
N VAL A 31 -7.18 27.60 -0.77
CA VAL A 31 -8.26 27.48 0.22
C VAL A 31 -9.37 26.56 -0.29
N VAL A 32 -9.76 26.68 -1.56
CA VAL A 32 -10.76 25.81 -2.18
C VAL A 32 -10.25 24.37 -2.24
N ALA A 33 -8.99 24.15 -2.63
CA ALA A 33 -8.40 22.81 -2.68
C ALA A 33 -8.35 22.16 -1.28
N ILE A 34 -7.91 22.90 -0.26
CA ILE A 34 -7.86 22.42 1.12
C ILE A 34 -9.27 22.07 1.62
N SER A 35 -10.25 22.95 1.41
CA SER A 35 -11.65 22.71 1.80
C SER A 35 -12.23 21.47 1.13
N PHE A 36 -11.91 21.26 -0.15
CA PHE A 36 -12.32 20.06 -0.88
C PHE A 36 -11.66 18.79 -0.31
N MET A 37 -10.37 18.83 0.03
CA MET A 37 -9.67 17.72 0.65
C MET A 37 -10.24 17.36 2.02
N PHE A 38 -10.55 18.34 2.87
CA PHE A 38 -11.17 18.09 4.18
C PHE A 38 -12.54 17.42 4.03
N LYS A 39 -13.39 17.94 3.14
CA LYS A 39 -14.71 17.35 2.90
C LYS A 39 -14.61 15.92 2.35
N LYS A 40 -13.68 15.67 1.42
CA LYS A 40 -13.42 14.32 0.91
C LYS A 40 -12.85 13.39 1.97
N GLY A 41 -12.04 13.92 2.89
CA GLY A 41 -11.51 13.18 4.03
C GLY A 41 -12.62 12.74 4.99
N GLU A 42 -13.60 13.60 5.27
CA GLU A 42 -14.76 13.27 6.10
C GLU A 42 -15.67 12.22 5.43
N GLU A 43 -15.97 12.39 4.14
CA GLU A 43 -16.73 11.41 3.35
C GLU A 43 -16.02 10.04 3.37
N TYR A 44 -14.71 10.04 3.16
CA TYR A 44 -13.90 8.82 3.19
C TYR A 44 -13.81 8.19 4.59
N ALA A 45 -13.70 8.99 5.65
CA ALA A 45 -13.73 8.49 7.02
C ALA A 45 -15.09 7.87 7.38
N ALA A 46 -16.19 8.48 6.92
CA ALA A 46 -17.53 7.92 7.05
C ALA A 46 -17.66 6.59 6.30
N ASP A 47 -17.14 6.52 5.07
CA ASP A 47 -17.14 5.29 4.26
C ASP A 47 -16.34 4.15 4.93
N LEU A 48 -15.20 4.46 5.55
CA LEU A 48 -14.40 3.47 6.29
C LEU A 48 -15.07 2.98 7.58
N SER A 49 -15.94 3.80 8.19
CA SER A 49 -16.71 3.40 9.37
C SER A 49 -17.85 2.42 9.04
N ASN A 50 -18.30 2.38 7.77
CA ASN A 50 -19.34 1.47 7.33
C ASN A 50 -18.71 0.15 6.82
N PRO A 51 -18.98 -1.01 7.47
CA PRO A 51 -18.36 -2.28 7.10
C PRO A 51 -18.69 -2.72 5.67
N VAL A 52 -19.88 -2.37 5.15
CA VAL A 52 -20.30 -2.74 3.80
C VAL A 52 -19.51 -1.93 2.76
N THR A 53 -19.44 -0.61 2.94
CA THR A 53 -18.69 0.28 2.03
C THR A 53 -17.20 -0.01 2.07
N ARG A 54 -16.63 -0.17 3.28
CA ARG A 54 -15.23 -0.56 3.48
C ARG A 54 -14.88 -1.86 2.76
N THR A 55 -15.72 -2.90 2.92
CA THR A 55 -15.53 -4.18 2.24
C THR A 55 -15.62 -4.03 0.72
N ALA A 56 -16.58 -3.25 0.21
CA ALA A 56 -16.71 -3.00 -1.21
C ALA A 56 -15.48 -2.29 -1.80
N MET A 57 -14.94 -1.27 -1.10
CA MET A 57 -13.74 -0.55 -1.50
C MET A 57 -12.49 -1.46 -1.54
N VAL A 58 -12.29 -2.26 -0.50
CA VAL A 58 -11.16 -3.22 -0.44
C VAL A 58 -11.26 -4.24 -1.57
N LYS A 59 -12.44 -4.83 -1.76
CA LYS A 59 -12.69 -5.77 -2.86
C LYS A 59 -12.43 -5.14 -4.22
N LYS A 60 -12.87 -3.90 -4.44
CA LYS A 60 -12.61 -3.16 -5.67
C LYS A 60 -11.11 -3.00 -5.91
N THR A 61 -10.36 -2.56 -4.90
CA THR A 61 -8.90 -2.35 -5.01
C THR A 61 -8.12 -3.64 -5.23
N LEU A 62 -8.57 -4.75 -4.64
CA LEU A 62 -7.98 -6.07 -4.83
C LEU A 62 -8.48 -6.80 -6.09
N GLY A 63 -9.42 -6.19 -6.83
CA GLY A 63 -10.10 -6.83 -7.97
C GLY A 63 -10.78 -8.15 -7.62
N ALA A 64 -11.30 -8.27 -6.40
CA ALA A 64 -11.81 -9.51 -5.83
C ALA A 64 -13.34 -9.51 -5.73
N ASP A 65 -13.99 -10.64 -6.00
CA ASP A 65 -15.44 -10.80 -5.80
C ASP A 65 -15.76 -11.15 -4.33
N THR A 66 -14.89 -11.96 -3.72
CA THR A 66 -14.90 -12.38 -2.31
C THR A 66 -13.54 -12.12 -1.68
N LEU A 67 -13.51 -11.94 -0.36
CA LEU A 67 -12.25 -11.87 0.40
C LEU A 67 -11.78 -13.27 0.77
N PRO A 68 -10.48 -13.46 1.07
CA PRO A 68 -9.98 -14.72 1.62
C PRO A 68 -10.70 -15.07 2.92
N ASP A 69 -10.95 -16.36 3.13
CA ASP A 69 -11.68 -16.85 4.31
C ASP A 69 -10.99 -16.42 5.62
N GLY A 70 -11.80 -15.95 6.57
CA GLY A 70 -11.30 -15.48 7.87
C GLY A 70 -10.66 -14.08 7.86
N TYR A 71 -10.64 -13.37 6.72
CA TYR A 71 -10.12 -12.01 6.64
C TYR A 71 -11.24 -10.97 6.51
N PHE A 72 -11.07 -9.87 7.25
CA PHE A 72 -11.93 -8.70 7.23
C PHE A 72 -11.23 -7.55 6.51
N ALA A 73 -12.01 -6.76 5.76
CA ALA A 73 -11.56 -5.51 5.19
C ALA A 73 -11.32 -4.47 6.28
N VAL A 74 -10.07 -3.98 6.38
CA VAL A 74 -9.67 -2.97 7.38
C VAL A 74 -9.70 -1.57 6.78
N MET A 75 -9.11 -1.39 5.59
CA MET A 75 -9.17 -0.12 4.86
C MET A 75 -8.74 -0.29 3.41
N SER A 76 -9.17 0.63 2.55
CA SER A 76 -8.66 0.76 1.19
C SER A 76 -8.51 2.22 0.82
N LEU A 77 -7.32 2.61 0.40
CA LEU A 77 -7.00 3.94 -0.10
C LEU A 77 -6.61 3.84 -1.57
N SER A 78 -7.30 4.58 -2.43
CA SER A 78 -6.94 4.69 -3.84
C SER A 78 -6.77 6.17 -4.19
N VAL A 79 -5.58 6.50 -4.67
CA VAL A 79 -5.22 7.84 -5.17
C VAL A 79 -4.89 7.68 -6.65
N PRO A 80 -5.79 8.13 -7.56
CA PRO A 80 -5.63 7.91 -8.99
C PRO A 80 -4.24 8.29 -9.50
N ALA A 81 -3.63 7.37 -10.26
CA ALA A 81 -2.28 7.49 -10.83
C ALA A 81 -1.10 7.59 -9.84
N ILE A 82 -1.36 7.58 -8.53
CA ILE A 82 -0.35 7.74 -7.48
C ILE A 82 -0.14 6.42 -6.73
N MET A 83 -1.18 5.89 -6.08
CA MET A 83 -1.08 4.69 -5.25
C MET A 83 -2.44 4.02 -5.06
N ASP A 84 -2.43 2.69 -4.92
CA ASP A 84 -3.55 1.94 -4.37
C ASP A 84 -3.05 1.12 -3.18
N MET A 85 -3.83 1.07 -2.12
CA MET A 85 -3.51 0.31 -0.92
C MET A 85 -4.77 -0.35 -0.40
N ALA A 86 -4.67 -1.62 -0.01
CA ALA A 86 -5.75 -2.34 0.64
C ALA A 86 -5.19 -3.14 1.81
N VAL A 87 -5.91 -3.14 2.93
CA VAL A 87 -5.52 -3.84 4.15
C VAL A 87 -6.62 -4.83 4.55
N LEU A 88 -6.21 -6.07 4.77
CA LEU A 88 -7.01 -7.13 5.34
C LEU A 88 -6.42 -7.55 6.70
N SER A 89 -7.27 -8.01 7.61
CA SER A 89 -6.86 -8.55 8.90
C SER A 89 -7.75 -9.72 9.32
N THR A 90 -7.20 -10.71 10.02
CA THR A 90 -8.03 -11.75 10.66
C THR A 90 -8.87 -11.21 11.81
N ARG A 91 -8.45 -10.08 12.40
CA ARG A 91 -9.22 -9.39 13.43
C ARG A 91 -10.19 -8.40 12.78
N SER A 92 -11.48 -8.50 13.13
CA SER A 92 -12.47 -7.50 12.71
C SER A 92 -12.06 -6.11 13.22
N PRO A 93 -12.07 -5.07 12.36
CA PRO A 93 -11.75 -3.70 12.78
C PRO A 93 -12.78 -3.11 13.75
N ASP A 94 -13.98 -3.70 13.84
CA ASP A 94 -15.04 -3.29 14.74
C ASP A 94 -15.02 -4.08 16.08
N ALA A 95 -14.10 -5.05 16.22
CA ALA A 95 -13.96 -5.82 17.45
C ALA A 95 -13.32 -4.99 18.58
N PRO A 96 -13.79 -5.12 19.83
CA PRO A 96 -13.21 -4.42 20.96
C PRO A 96 -11.73 -4.78 21.15
N THR A 97 -10.93 -3.80 21.56
CA THR A 97 -9.48 -3.97 21.78
C THR A 97 -9.16 -4.87 22.98
N THR A 98 -10.09 -5.01 23.93
CA THR A 98 -9.94 -5.67 25.24
C THR A 98 -10.26 -7.17 25.26
N GLY A 99 -10.41 -7.80 24.09
CA GLY A 99 -10.65 -9.25 23.98
C GLY A 99 -9.42 -10.12 24.26
N PRO A 100 -9.59 -11.46 24.23
CA PRO A 100 -8.46 -12.40 24.22
C PRO A 100 -7.45 -12.02 23.13
N LYS A 101 -6.18 -12.32 23.35
CA LYS A 101 -5.16 -12.21 22.29
C LYS A 101 -5.46 -13.29 21.25
N GLU A 102 -6.23 -12.92 20.23
CA GLU A 102 -6.40 -13.71 19.01
C GLU A 102 -5.18 -13.51 18.12
N GLU A 103 -4.78 -14.58 17.43
CA GLU A 103 -3.70 -14.52 16.44
C GLU A 103 -4.07 -13.52 15.33
N VAL A 104 -3.34 -12.42 15.23
CA VAL A 104 -3.60 -11.38 14.24
C VAL A 104 -2.69 -11.60 13.04
N ARG A 105 -3.29 -11.83 11.88
CA ARG A 105 -2.60 -11.81 10.59
C ARG A 105 -3.07 -10.61 9.80
N VAL A 106 -2.13 -9.91 9.20
CA VAL A 106 -2.38 -8.69 8.44
C VAL A 106 -1.85 -8.87 7.03
N PHE A 107 -2.68 -8.53 6.05
CA PHE A 107 -2.28 -8.47 4.66
C PHE A 107 -2.40 -7.03 4.16
N VAL A 108 -1.31 -6.49 3.61
CA VAL A 108 -1.24 -5.15 3.05
C VAL A 108 -0.86 -5.25 1.59
N TYR A 109 -1.80 -4.97 0.69
CA TYR A 109 -1.52 -4.78 -0.72
C TYR A 109 -1.15 -3.33 -0.98
N MET A 110 -0.14 -3.13 -1.82
CA MET A 110 0.25 -1.82 -2.33
C MET A 110 0.58 -1.88 -3.82
N PHE A 111 0.06 -0.90 -4.54
CA PHE A 111 0.45 -0.57 -5.90
C PHE A 111 1.41 0.62 -5.85
N LEU A 112 2.62 0.43 -6.39
CA LEU A 112 3.61 1.49 -6.50
C LEU A 112 4.06 1.62 -7.96
N LYS A 113 4.00 2.84 -8.47
CA LYS A 113 4.56 3.16 -9.78
C LYS A 113 6.09 3.19 -9.65
N MET A 114 6.77 2.15 -10.14
CA MET A 114 8.23 2.15 -10.14
C MET A 114 8.77 3.21 -11.09
N SER A 115 9.87 3.82 -10.67
CA SER A 115 10.52 4.91 -11.41
C SER A 115 11.37 4.41 -12.57
N SER A 116 11.82 3.14 -12.56
CA SER A 116 12.75 2.62 -13.58
C SER A 116 12.67 1.09 -13.81
N ALA A 117 13.04 0.63 -15.01
CA ALA A 117 13.19 -0.79 -15.34
C ALA A 117 14.32 -1.46 -14.53
N SER A 118 15.37 -0.72 -14.16
CA SER A 118 16.45 -1.22 -13.31
C SER A 118 15.97 -1.59 -11.92
N ASP A 119 15.03 -0.84 -11.34
CA ASP A 119 14.50 -1.16 -10.03
C ASP A 119 13.65 -2.44 -10.06
N GLN A 120 12.89 -2.67 -11.14
CA GLN A 120 12.18 -3.94 -11.35
C GLN A 120 13.14 -5.13 -11.44
N GLN A 121 14.25 -4.97 -12.17
CA GLN A 121 15.25 -6.02 -12.30
C GLN A 121 15.92 -6.35 -10.97
N LYS A 122 16.35 -5.33 -10.22
CA LYS A 122 16.93 -5.51 -8.89
C LYS A 122 15.98 -6.21 -7.92
N LEU A 123 14.71 -5.81 -7.95
CA LEU A 123 13.69 -6.44 -7.13
C LEU A 123 13.47 -7.90 -7.52
N ARG A 124 13.36 -8.20 -8.81
CA ARG A 124 13.28 -9.59 -9.28
C ARG A 124 14.50 -10.40 -8.84
N GLN A 125 15.70 -9.85 -8.97
CA GLN A 125 16.92 -10.51 -8.50
C GLN A 125 16.90 -10.78 -6.99
N TYR A 126 16.40 -9.84 -6.20
CA TYR A 126 16.23 -10.03 -4.75
C TYR A 126 15.29 -11.22 -4.44
N VAL A 127 14.17 -11.29 -5.14
CA VAL A 127 13.18 -12.35 -4.94
C VAL A 127 13.65 -13.71 -5.43
N GLU A 128 14.38 -13.74 -6.54
CA GLU A 128 15.02 -14.94 -7.08
C GLU A 128 16.25 -15.38 -6.27
N GLY A 129 16.65 -14.62 -5.23
CA GLY A 129 17.85 -14.91 -4.43
C GLY A 129 19.16 -14.70 -5.17
N LYS A 130 19.14 -13.95 -6.29
CA LYS A 130 20.33 -13.57 -7.07
C LYS A 130 21.05 -12.34 -6.49
N SER A 131 20.43 -11.65 -5.53
CA SER A 131 20.96 -10.47 -4.85
C SER A 131 20.33 -10.36 -3.46
N ASP A 132 21.05 -9.81 -2.49
CA ASP A 132 20.49 -9.41 -1.19
C ASP A 132 20.30 -7.88 -1.11
N ASP A 133 20.37 -7.17 -2.24
CA ASP A 133 20.17 -5.72 -2.34
C ASP A 133 18.69 -5.35 -2.07
N THR A 134 18.39 -4.95 -0.83
CA THR A 134 17.08 -4.43 -0.40
C THR A 134 16.89 -2.94 -0.69
N SER A 135 17.86 -2.25 -1.31
CA SER A 135 17.79 -0.79 -1.51
C SER A 135 16.59 -0.33 -2.33
N VAL A 136 16.05 -1.19 -3.20
CA VAL A 136 14.80 -0.91 -3.94
C VAL A 136 13.61 -0.87 -2.99
N LEU A 137 13.54 -1.78 -2.02
CA LEU A 137 12.47 -1.80 -1.01
C LEU A 137 12.60 -0.58 -0.09
N THR A 138 13.80 -0.31 0.42
CA THR A 138 14.05 0.82 1.32
C THR A 138 13.72 2.17 0.69
N ARG A 139 14.09 2.40 -0.58
CA ARG A 139 13.74 3.64 -1.31
C ARG A 139 12.24 3.83 -1.49
N ASN A 140 11.47 2.75 -1.45
CA ASN A 140 10.01 2.77 -1.53
C ASN A 140 9.34 2.71 -0.14
N GLY A 141 10.09 2.99 0.95
CA GLY A 141 9.55 3.06 2.31
C GLY A 141 9.30 1.69 2.97
N VAL A 142 9.81 0.61 2.37
CA VAL A 142 9.69 -0.76 2.89
C VAL A 142 11.02 -1.12 3.56
N HIS A 143 11.00 -1.25 4.88
CA HIS A 143 12.17 -1.64 5.65
C HIS A 143 12.06 -3.12 5.97
N VAL A 144 12.86 -3.90 5.24
CA VAL A 144 13.08 -5.32 5.54
C VAL A 144 14.24 -5.38 6.53
N GLY A 145 13.95 -5.78 7.77
CA GLY A 145 14.99 -5.95 8.79
C GLY A 145 16.01 -7.04 8.41
N GLN A 146 17.10 -7.14 9.16
CA GLN A 146 18.04 -8.27 9.07
C GLN A 146 17.41 -9.53 9.67
N GLY A 147 16.35 -10.04 9.04
CA GLY A 147 15.69 -11.29 9.40
C GLY A 147 16.33 -12.50 8.72
N GLU A 148 16.00 -13.69 9.20
CA GLU A 148 16.34 -14.95 8.54
C GLU A 148 15.37 -15.18 7.38
N ILE A 149 15.89 -15.27 6.15
CA ILE A 149 15.09 -15.64 4.99
C ILE A 149 14.78 -17.14 5.09
N ILE A 150 13.50 -17.44 5.27
CA ILE A 150 12.99 -18.81 5.40
C ILE A 150 12.87 -19.45 4.02
N GLY A 151 12.40 -18.67 3.04
CA GLY A 151 12.06 -19.21 1.72
C GLY A 151 11.91 -18.14 0.65
N ARG A 152 12.07 -18.59 -0.59
CA ARG A 152 11.84 -17.82 -1.80
C ARG A 152 11.21 -18.74 -2.84
N GLY A 153 10.35 -18.20 -3.70
CA GLY A 153 9.78 -19.03 -4.74
C GLY A 153 8.74 -18.34 -5.61
N ILE A 154 8.08 -19.16 -6.42
CA ILE A 154 7.01 -18.74 -7.32
C ILE A 154 5.80 -19.62 -7.04
N VAL A 155 4.70 -18.98 -6.69
CA VAL A 155 3.39 -19.64 -6.55
C VAL A 155 2.58 -19.38 -7.82
N PRO A 156 2.28 -20.42 -8.63
CA PRO A 156 1.33 -20.28 -9.72
C PRO A 156 -0.09 -20.18 -9.16
N LEU A 157 -0.88 -19.26 -9.72
CA LEU A 157 -2.32 -19.14 -9.47
C LEU A 157 -3.11 -19.87 -10.55
N SER A 158 -4.36 -20.23 -10.25
CA SER A 158 -5.23 -21.01 -11.14
C SER A 158 -5.58 -20.29 -12.45
N ASP A 159 -5.49 -18.96 -12.47
CA ASP A 159 -5.75 -18.13 -13.64
C ASP A 159 -4.49 -17.79 -14.47
N GLY A 160 -3.39 -18.50 -14.22
CA GLY A 160 -2.13 -18.37 -14.95
C GLY A 160 -1.24 -17.21 -14.49
N ARG A 161 -1.70 -16.39 -13.53
CA ARG A 161 -0.83 -15.41 -12.87
C ARG A 161 0.19 -16.11 -11.98
N ARG A 162 1.27 -15.38 -11.66
CA ARG A 162 2.34 -15.86 -10.79
C ARG A 162 2.58 -14.85 -9.68
N VAL A 163 2.74 -15.37 -8.47
CA VAL A 163 3.15 -14.60 -7.30
C VAL A 163 4.56 -15.04 -6.96
N LEU A 164 5.53 -14.14 -7.10
CA LEU A 164 6.86 -14.38 -6.56
C LEU A 164 6.82 -13.98 -5.08
N TYR A 165 7.46 -14.76 -4.22
CA TYR A 165 7.45 -14.49 -2.79
C TYR A 165 8.85 -14.59 -2.19
N VAL A 166 9.07 -13.80 -1.14
CA VAL A 166 10.18 -13.95 -0.19
C VAL A 166 9.56 -14.01 1.20
N THR A 167 9.87 -15.06 1.94
CA THR A 167 9.40 -15.27 3.31
C THR A 167 10.56 -15.15 4.27
N GLN A 168 10.31 -14.52 5.41
CA GLN A 168 11.33 -14.27 6.42
C GLN A 168 10.73 -14.31 7.83
N ARG A 169 11.58 -14.67 8.78
CA ARG A 169 11.35 -14.52 10.22
C ARG A 169 12.03 -13.24 10.69
N GLY A 170 11.30 -12.38 11.39
CA GLY A 170 11.83 -11.15 11.99
C GLY A 170 10.90 -9.95 11.85
N GLU A 171 11.48 -8.76 11.81
CA GLU A 171 10.73 -7.51 11.74
C GLU A 171 10.49 -7.07 10.29
N LEU A 172 9.24 -6.67 10.01
CA LEU A 172 8.87 -5.98 8.77
C LEU A 172 8.15 -4.67 9.15
N SER A 173 8.79 -3.54 8.86
CA SER A 173 8.16 -2.24 9.05
C SER A 173 7.81 -1.60 7.70
N ALA A 174 6.54 -1.21 7.57
CA ALA A 174 6.04 -0.38 6.48
C ALA A 174 5.53 0.95 7.08
N GLN A 175 5.97 2.07 6.51
CA GLN A 175 5.46 3.41 6.84
C GLN A 175 5.42 3.76 8.35
N ASN A 176 6.51 3.47 9.08
CA ASN A 176 6.66 3.77 10.51
C ASN A 176 5.68 3.07 11.46
N GLN A 177 4.90 2.07 11.00
CA GLN A 177 4.27 1.14 11.93
C GLN A 177 5.34 0.20 12.49
N LYS A 178 5.42 0.13 13.83
CA LYS A 178 6.22 -0.90 14.50
C LYS A 178 5.67 -2.27 14.12
N SER A 179 6.54 -3.12 13.59
CA SER A 179 6.24 -4.53 13.37
C SER A 179 6.04 -5.24 14.70
N THR A 180 5.45 -6.42 14.68
CA THR A 180 5.62 -7.38 15.77
C THR A 180 7.10 -7.77 15.81
N ASP A 181 7.76 -7.61 16.96
CA ASP A 181 9.23 -7.78 17.10
C ASP A 181 9.72 -9.20 16.71
N HIS A 182 8.81 -10.17 16.53
CA HIS A 182 9.13 -11.53 16.07
C HIS A 182 7.98 -12.12 15.23
N GLY A 183 7.86 -11.68 13.97
CA GLY A 183 6.80 -12.12 13.06
C GLY A 183 7.29 -13.03 11.92
N LEU A 184 6.36 -13.82 11.38
CA LEU A 184 6.51 -14.47 10.09
C LEU A 184 5.95 -13.55 9.00
N ASN A 185 6.79 -13.17 8.05
CA ASN A 185 6.45 -12.17 7.06
C ASN A 185 6.73 -12.69 5.65
N SER A 186 5.85 -12.32 4.72
CA SER A 186 5.99 -12.62 3.30
C SER A 186 5.85 -11.35 2.49
N VAL A 187 6.84 -11.07 1.66
CA VAL A 187 6.73 -10.07 0.62
C VAL A 187 6.35 -10.77 -0.67
N LEU A 188 5.19 -10.41 -1.20
CA LEU A 188 4.61 -10.98 -2.41
C LEU A 188 4.71 -9.98 -3.55
N PHE A 189 5.10 -10.45 -4.72
CA PHE A 189 5.22 -9.66 -5.93
C PHE A 189 4.30 -10.26 -6.99
N LEU A 190 3.34 -9.46 -7.44
CA LEU A 190 2.34 -9.89 -8.40
C LEU A 190 2.76 -9.45 -9.80
N GLU A 191 3.00 -10.44 -10.68
CA GLU A 191 3.26 -10.15 -12.09
C GLU A 191 1.94 -9.95 -12.83
N CYS A 192 1.72 -8.74 -13.34
CA CYS A 192 0.60 -8.44 -14.23
C CYS A 192 1.11 -8.31 -15.67
N PRO A 193 0.78 -9.26 -16.57
CA PRO A 193 1.24 -9.23 -17.95
C PRO A 193 0.83 -7.93 -18.65
N GLY A 194 1.77 -7.32 -19.39
CA GLY A 194 1.53 -6.08 -20.13
C GLY A 194 1.53 -4.80 -19.29
N GLN A 195 1.73 -4.91 -17.97
CA GLN A 195 1.78 -3.77 -17.07
C GLN A 195 3.22 -3.53 -16.59
N THR A 196 3.64 -2.26 -16.57
CA THR A 196 4.96 -1.84 -16.10
C THR A 196 4.96 -1.46 -14.62
N GLN A 197 3.81 -1.55 -13.96
CA GLN A 197 3.70 -1.18 -12.56
C GLN A 197 4.03 -2.36 -11.65
N LEU A 198 4.62 -2.06 -10.49
CA LEU A 198 4.90 -3.06 -9.47
C LEU A 198 3.70 -3.16 -8.53
N ARG A 199 3.23 -4.39 -8.36
CA ARG A 199 2.21 -4.74 -7.40
C ARG A 199 2.86 -5.62 -6.35
N MET A 200 2.87 -5.11 -5.13
CA MET A 200 3.44 -5.81 -4.00
C MET A 200 2.39 -6.01 -2.92
N ALA A 201 2.56 -7.05 -2.12
CA ALA A 201 1.81 -7.21 -0.91
C ALA A 201 2.70 -7.73 0.21
N PHE A 202 2.31 -7.43 1.44
CA PHE A 202 2.92 -7.95 2.65
C PHE A 202 1.90 -8.82 3.34
N TRP A 203 2.28 -10.04 3.68
CA TRP A 203 1.47 -10.92 4.51
C TRP A 203 2.22 -11.25 5.78
N MET A 204 1.70 -10.78 6.90
CA MET A 204 2.33 -10.80 8.20
C MET A 204 1.49 -11.63 9.17
N GLY A 205 2.14 -12.41 10.01
CA GLY A 205 1.52 -13.21 11.06
C GLY A 205 2.46 -13.39 12.24
N GLU A 206 1.92 -13.87 13.34
CA GLU A 206 2.70 -14.23 14.52
C GLU A 206 3.59 -15.44 14.23
N ASP A 207 4.74 -15.46 14.86
CA ASP A 207 5.61 -16.62 14.89
C ASP A 207 5.18 -17.56 16.03
N PRO A 208 4.82 -18.82 15.75
CA PRO A 208 4.31 -19.73 16.77
C PRO A 208 5.32 -20.00 17.89
N ASP A 209 6.62 -19.96 17.59
CA ASP A 209 7.69 -20.07 18.58
C ASP A 209 8.97 -19.39 18.04
N PRO A 210 9.19 -18.09 18.36
CA PRO A 210 10.32 -17.31 17.88
C PRO A 210 11.71 -17.87 18.22
N GLU A 211 11.81 -18.64 19.31
CA GLU A 211 13.09 -19.15 19.83
C GLU A 211 13.43 -20.53 19.26
N ALA A 212 12.43 -21.27 18.79
CA ALA A 212 12.62 -22.60 18.22
C ALA A 212 13.21 -22.53 16.78
N PRO A 213 14.06 -23.50 16.39
CA PRO A 213 14.55 -23.61 15.01
C PRO A 213 13.42 -23.76 13.99
N LEU A 214 13.56 -23.13 12.81
CA LEU A 214 12.52 -23.12 11.76
C LEU A 214 12.10 -24.52 11.30
N ASP A 215 13.03 -25.47 11.22
CA ASP A 215 12.78 -26.85 10.78
C ASP A 215 11.99 -27.68 11.79
N SER A 216 11.84 -27.18 13.03
CA SER A 216 11.05 -27.81 14.09
C SER A 216 9.59 -27.32 14.15
N LEU A 217 9.24 -26.29 13.37
CA LEU A 217 7.94 -25.63 13.43
C LEU A 217 6.96 -26.17 12.39
N ASP A 218 5.69 -26.28 12.78
CA ASP A 218 4.60 -26.45 11.81
C ASP A 218 4.19 -25.08 11.26
N LEU A 219 4.70 -24.78 10.07
CA LEU A 219 4.45 -23.51 9.37
C LEU A 219 3.25 -23.58 8.42
N LYS A 220 2.49 -24.68 8.43
CA LYS A 220 1.34 -24.86 7.54
C LYS A 220 0.26 -23.81 7.79
N GLY A 221 -0.27 -23.23 6.71
CA GLY A 221 -1.31 -22.22 6.79
C GLY A 221 -0.84 -20.84 7.26
N THR A 222 0.46 -20.66 7.52
CA THR A 222 1.07 -19.37 7.86
C THR A 222 1.42 -18.58 6.59
N PRO A 223 1.82 -17.30 6.69
CA PRO A 223 2.29 -16.56 5.53
C PRO A 223 3.44 -17.23 4.78
N VAL A 224 4.23 -18.08 5.44
CA VAL A 224 5.43 -18.69 4.83
C VAL A 224 5.17 -20.00 4.10
N ASP A 225 3.96 -20.54 4.20
CA ASP A 225 3.51 -21.74 3.48
C ASP A 225 3.08 -21.37 2.04
N PRO A 226 3.76 -21.90 0.99
CA PRO A 226 3.41 -21.63 -0.40
C PRO A 226 1.98 -22.03 -0.80
N GLU A 227 1.42 -23.08 -0.19
CA GLU A 227 0.03 -23.50 -0.44
C GLU A 227 -0.97 -22.55 0.22
N ALA A 228 -0.62 -22.03 1.40
CA ALA A 228 -1.40 -20.98 2.06
C ALA A 228 -1.38 -19.68 1.23
N ILE A 229 -0.21 -19.28 0.70
CA ILE A 229 -0.09 -18.14 -0.22
C ILE A 229 -0.98 -18.36 -1.44
N ARG A 230 -0.94 -19.54 -2.06
CA ARG A 230 -1.79 -19.85 -3.22
C ARG A 230 -3.27 -19.69 -2.88
N THR A 231 -3.70 -20.29 -1.79
CA THR A 231 -5.11 -20.29 -1.35
C THR A 231 -5.56 -18.87 -1.05
N PHE A 232 -4.76 -18.11 -0.29
CA PHE A 232 -5.05 -16.72 0.08
C PHE A 232 -5.12 -15.79 -1.13
N MET A 233 -4.22 -15.96 -2.10
CA MET A 233 -4.15 -15.09 -3.28
C MET A 233 -5.15 -15.45 -4.39
N SER A 234 -5.71 -16.67 -4.36
CA SER A 234 -6.64 -17.16 -5.40
C SER A 234 -7.87 -16.28 -5.64
N PRO A 235 -8.59 -15.75 -4.63
CA PRO A 235 -9.74 -14.88 -4.86
C PRO A 235 -9.35 -13.45 -5.28
N LEU A 236 -8.07 -13.08 -5.22
CA LEU A 236 -7.60 -11.71 -5.44
C LEU A 236 -7.12 -11.54 -6.89
N ASN A 237 -7.63 -10.53 -7.60
CA ASN A 237 -7.16 -10.16 -8.93
C ASN A 237 -6.75 -8.68 -9.00
N PRO A 238 -5.66 -8.29 -8.32
CA PRO A 238 -5.18 -6.91 -8.40
C PRO A 238 -4.76 -6.55 -9.82
N CYS A 239 -4.56 -7.51 -10.74
CA CYS A 239 -4.23 -7.24 -12.14
C CYS A 239 -5.36 -6.59 -12.94
N LYS A 240 -6.61 -6.79 -12.52
CA LYS A 240 -7.80 -6.19 -13.12
C LYS A 240 -7.75 -4.67 -12.95
N GLU A 241 -8.05 -3.93 -14.01
CA GLU A 241 -8.18 -2.47 -13.91
C GLU A 241 -9.30 -2.12 -12.92
N SER A 242 -9.00 -1.26 -11.95
CA SER A 242 -9.91 -0.80 -10.87
C SER A 242 -10.59 0.52 -11.20
#